data_AF-A0A841ITV9-F1
#
_entry.id   AF-A0A841ITV9-F1
#
_cell.length_a   1.000
_cell.length_b   1.000
_cell.length_c   1.000
_cell.angle_alpha   90.00
_cell.angle_beta   90.00
_cell.angle_gamma   90.00
#
_symmetry.space_group_name_H-M   'P 1'
#
loop_
_entity.id
_entity.type
_entity.pdbx_description
1 polymer ?
#
loop_
_entity_poly.entity_id
_entity_poly.type
_entity_poly.pdbx_seq_one_letter_code
_entity_poly.pdbx_strand_id
1 'polypeptide(L)'
;MDQHNDSFTRPDPGTARTLRTHDALLHITRRHADGDHRTRWADHGMPMPPLDALRRVADLAAGSAQPHEGEPPVDTDDLTAALTLIPWARAEFDQLEAGLLQMAKGRGMTWQDIAFGLGLGSAQAARQRHERLLRRTDRP
;
A
#
# COMPACT_ATOMS: atom_id res chain seq x y z
N MET A 1 -27.46 32.04 -2.87
CA MET A 1 -27.41 31.40 -1.54
C MET A 1 -26.01 30.87 -1.37
N ASP A 2 -25.22 31.60 -0.60
CA ASP A 2 -23.78 31.42 -0.43
C ASP A 2 -23.47 30.12 0.31
N GLN A 3 -22.66 29.26 -0.32
CA GLN A 3 -22.03 28.14 0.38
C GLN A 3 -20.91 28.71 1.25
N HIS A 4 -21.21 28.95 2.52
CA HIS A 4 -20.20 29.23 3.53
C HIS A 4 -19.27 28.00 3.64
N ASN A 5 -18.08 28.10 3.05
CA ASN A 5 -16.97 27.20 3.33
C ASN A 5 -16.46 27.52 4.73
N ASP A 6 -17.07 26.91 5.76
CA ASP A 6 -16.71 27.13 7.15
C ASP A 6 -15.29 26.59 7.40
N SER A 7 -14.34 27.51 7.36
CA SER A 7 -12.89 27.26 7.42
C SER A 7 -12.43 26.69 8.79
N PHE A 8 -13.35 26.57 9.75
CA PHE A 8 -13.10 26.09 11.11
C PHE A 8 -13.68 24.71 11.44
N THR A 9 -14.29 24.01 10.46
CA THR A 9 -14.76 22.63 10.68
C THR A 9 -13.58 21.66 10.58
N ARG A 10 -13.34 20.87 11.65
CA ARG A 10 -12.32 19.80 11.63
C ARG A 10 -12.69 18.81 10.52
N PRO A 11 -11.79 18.50 9.57
CA PRO A 11 -12.11 17.58 8.49
C PRO A 11 -12.48 16.21 9.06
N ASP A 12 -13.39 15.53 8.36
CA ASP A 12 -13.77 14.15 8.65
C ASP A 12 -12.50 13.29 8.89
N PRO A 13 -12.39 12.55 10.01
CA PRO A 13 -11.18 11.80 10.33
C PRO A 13 -10.75 10.81 9.25
N GLY A 14 -11.71 10.24 8.50
CA GLY A 14 -11.43 9.37 7.34
C GLY A 14 -10.77 10.15 6.21
N THR A 15 -11.38 11.27 5.82
CA THR A 15 -10.86 12.19 4.81
C THR A 15 -9.46 12.71 5.17
N ALA A 16 -9.25 13.14 6.42
CA ALA A 16 -7.96 13.60 6.92
C ALA A 16 -6.89 12.48 6.91
N ARG A 17 -7.29 11.22 7.07
CA ARG A 17 -6.39 10.08 6.92
C ARG A 17 -6.02 9.85 5.46
N THR A 18 -7.00 9.84 4.55
CA THR A 18 -6.78 9.64 3.11
C THR A 18 -5.83 10.70 2.54
N LEU A 19 -6.05 11.98 2.87
CA LEU A 19 -5.18 13.07 2.42
C LEU A 19 -3.73 12.87 2.90
N ARG A 20 -3.52 12.58 4.20
CA ARG A 20 -2.19 12.29 4.75
C ARG A 20 -1.50 11.11 4.05
N THR A 21 -2.26 10.08 3.71
CA THR A 21 -1.75 8.90 3.02
C THR A 21 -1.31 9.24 1.58
N HIS A 22 -2.07 10.07 0.85
CA HIS A 22 -1.65 10.55 -0.47
C HIS A 22 -0.45 11.49 -0.39
N ASP A 23 -0.43 12.42 0.57
CA ASP A 23 0.69 13.34 0.77
C ASP A 23 1.99 12.59 1.09
N ALA A 24 1.91 11.56 1.94
CA ALA A 24 3.02 10.66 2.24
C ALA A 24 3.55 9.96 0.97
N LEU A 25 2.66 9.46 0.12
CA LEU A 25 3.05 8.78 -1.12
C LEU A 25 3.77 9.74 -2.08
N LEU A 26 3.22 10.94 -2.24
CA LEU A 26 3.81 11.97 -3.11
C LEU A 26 5.14 12.49 -2.56
N HIS A 27 5.27 12.62 -1.24
CA HIS A 27 6.51 12.99 -0.59
C HIS A 27 7.64 12.00 -0.93
N ILE A 28 7.41 10.71 -0.70
CA ILE A 28 8.40 9.66 -0.99
C ILE A 28 8.67 9.57 -2.50
N THR A 29 7.62 9.63 -3.34
CA THR A 29 7.79 9.57 -4.80
C THR A 29 8.70 10.70 -5.29
N ARG A 30 8.43 11.94 -4.90
CA ARG A 30 9.21 13.10 -5.36
C ARG A 30 10.67 13.02 -4.95
N ARG A 31 10.94 12.51 -3.75
CA ARG A 31 12.27 12.52 -3.15
C ARG A 31 13.11 11.30 -3.55
N HIS A 32 12.48 10.13 -3.66
CA HIS A 32 13.19 8.86 -3.70
C HIS A 32 12.84 7.94 -4.87
N ALA A 33 11.90 8.30 -5.76
CA ALA A 33 11.61 7.46 -6.93
C ALA A 33 12.88 7.20 -7.76
N ASP A 34 13.08 5.96 -8.19
CA ASP A 34 14.24 5.51 -8.97
C ASP A 34 13.79 4.77 -10.24
N GLY A 35 14.73 4.55 -11.17
CA GLY A 35 14.51 3.80 -12.41
C GLY A 35 13.21 4.19 -13.14
N ASP A 36 12.40 3.18 -13.46
CA ASP A 36 11.09 3.35 -14.10
C ASP A 36 10.13 4.26 -13.31
N HIS A 37 10.15 4.20 -11.99
CA HIS A 37 9.28 5.04 -11.17
C HIS A 37 9.64 6.52 -11.30
N ARG A 38 10.93 6.85 -11.37
CA ARG A 38 11.40 8.21 -11.61
C ARG A 38 10.93 8.72 -12.97
N THR A 39 11.09 7.92 -14.02
CA THR A 39 10.65 8.26 -15.37
C THR A 39 9.14 8.49 -15.43
N ARG A 40 8.34 7.57 -14.87
CA ARG A 40 6.87 7.72 -14.82
C ARG A 40 6.42 8.93 -14.03
N TRP A 41 7.12 9.25 -12.94
CA TRP A 41 6.85 10.47 -12.18
C TRP A 41 7.16 11.73 -12.99
N ALA A 42 8.33 11.78 -13.64
CA ALA A 42 8.75 12.93 -14.43
C ALA A 42 7.86 13.16 -15.66
N ASP A 43 7.54 12.10 -16.39
CA ASP A 43 6.85 12.19 -17.68
C ASP A 43 5.32 12.26 -17.54
N HIS A 44 4.78 11.63 -16.49
CA HIS A 44 3.33 11.41 -16.37
C HIS A 44 2.74 11.81 -15.01
N GLY A 45 3.55 12.28 -14.06
CA GLY A 45 3.09 12.58 -12.70
C GLY A 45 2.53 11.36 -11.99
N MET A 46 2.91 10.15 -12.40
CA MET A 46 2.40 8.92 -11.83
C MET A 46 3.22 8.55 -10.58
N PRO A 47 2.62 8.51 -9.39
CA PRO A 47 3.34 8.19 -8.17
C PRO A 47 3.75 6.71 -8.13
N MET A 48 4.72 6.40 -7.26
CA MET A 48 5.04 5.00 -6.95
C MET A 48 3.81 4.29 -6.37
N PRO A 49 3.66 2.97 -6.60
CA PRO A 49 2.75 2.16 -5.80
C PRO A 49 3.13 2.21 -4.31
N PRO A 50 2.17 2.18 -3.37
CA PRO A 50 2.45 2.27 -1.93
C PRO A 50 3.49 1.26 -1.42
N LEU A 51 3.42 0.01 -1.88
CA LEU A 51 4.39 -1.03 -1.50
C LEU A 51 5.81 -0.73 -2.02
N ASP A 52 5.91 -0.17 -3.21
CA ASP A 52 7.22 0.13 -3.81
C ASP A 52 7.84 1.37 -3.15
N ALA A 53 7.03 2.37 -2.79
CA ALA A 53 7.47 3.50 -1.97
C ALA A 53 7.99 3.04 -0.59
N LEU A 54 7.29 2.10 0.07
CA LEU A 54 7.74 1.49 1.33
C LEU A 54 9.09 0.78 1.18
N ARG A 55 9.23 -0.05 0.14
CA ARG A 55 10.48 -0.78 -0.14
C ARG A 55 11.62 0.17 -0.40
N ARG A 56 11.41 1.20 -1.23
CA ARG A 56 12.44 2.20 -1.54
C ARG A 56 12.98 2.89 -0.30
N VAL A 57 12.11 3.34 0.61
CA VAL A 57 12.54 3.94 1.88
C VAL A 57 13.28 2.93 2.76
N ALA A 58 12.76 1.70 2.87
CA ALA A 58 13.40 0.65 3.67
C ALA A 58 14.80 0.29 3.13
N ASP A 59 14.95 0.17 1.81
CA ASP A 59 16.21 -0.18 1.17
C ASP A 59 17.25 0.94 1.29
N LEU A 60 16.83 2.19 1.15
CA LEU A 60 17.70 3.35 1.39
C LEU A 60 18.13 3.44 2.86
N ALA A 61 17.19 3.25 3.80
CA ALA A 61 17.49 3.27 5.24
C ALA A 61 18.41 2.13 5.67
N ALA A 62 18.29 0.96 5.03
CA ALA A 62 19.16 -0.20 5.27
C ALA A 62 20.50 -0.14 4.53
N GLY A 63 20.66 0.79 3.57
CA GLY A 63 21.84 0.89 2.70
C GLY A 63 21.93 -0.20 1.63
N SER A 64 20.83 -0.94 1.37
CA SER A 64 20.74 -1.92 0.28
C SER A 64 20.45 -1.26 -1.07
N ALA A 65 19.97 -0.02 -1.08
CA ALA A 65 19.83 0.82 -2.26
C ALA A 65 20.71 2.07 -2.17
N GLN A 66 21.17 2.56 -3.32
CA GLN A 66 21.92 3.81 -3.40
C GLN A 66 20.96 4.99 -3.69
N PRO A 67 21.10 6.11 -2.97
CA PRO A 67 20.43 7.36 -3.34
C PRO A 67 21.00 7.87 -4.67
N HIS A 68 20.22 8.62 -5.44
CA HIS A 68 20.75 9.30 -6.60
C HIS A 68 21.71 10.43 -6.19
N GLU A 69 22.56 10.88 -7.12
CA GLU A 69 23.44 12.01 -6.87
C GLU A 69 22.62 13.26 -6.49
N GLY A 70 22.97 13.89 -5.36
CA GLY A 70 22.25 15.04 -4.82
C GLY A 70 20.93 14.72 -4.11
N GLU A 71 20.52 13.45 -4.07
CA GLU A 71 19.36 13.01 -3.29
C GLU A 71 19.74 13.00 -1.80
N PRO A 72 18.97 13.71 -0.94
CA PRO A 72 19.24 13.72 0.49
C PRO A 72 19.03 12.32 1.09
N PRO A 73 19.74 11.98 2.18
CA PRO A 73 19.53 10.71 2.87
C PRO A 73 18.09 10.63 3.42
N VAL A 74 17.65 9.39 3.67
CA VAL A 74 16.37 9.13 4.36
C VAL A 74 16.38 9.82 5.71
N ASP A 75 15.34 10.60 5.98
CA ASP A 75 15.15 11.30 7.24
C ASP A 75 13.90 10.83 8.00
N THR A 76 13.54 11.55 9.07
CA THR A 76 12.40 11.19 9.92
C THR A 76 11.05 11.38 9.20
N ASP A 77 10.96 12.34 8.29
CA ASP A 77 9.74 12.59 7.53
C ASP A 77 9.52 11.48 6.50
N ASP A 78 10.59 11.00 5.87
CA ASP A 78 10.57 9.84 4.97
C ASP A 78 10.08 8.56 5.70
N LEU A 79 10.60 8.30 6.90
CA LEU A 79 10.17 7.16 7.72
C LEU A 79 8.71 7.30 8.18
N THR A 80 8.29 8.50 8.56
CA THR A 80 6.91 8.76 8.97
C THR A 80 5.94 8.60 7.80
N ALA A 81 6.31 9.10 6.62
CA ALA A 81 5.58 8.91 5.39
C ALA A 81 5.46 7.41 5.07
N ALA A 82 6.55 6.64 5.17
CA ALA A 82 6.53 5.21 4.94
C ALA A 82 5.58 4.50 5.91
N LEU A 83 5.69 4.75 7.22
CA LEU A 83 4.78 4.17 8.22
C LEU A 83 3.29 4.51 7.93
N THR A 84 3.03 5.71 7.41
CA THR A 84 1.68 6.15 7.00
C THR A 84 1.12 5.33 5.83
N LEU A 85 1.97 4.80 4.96
CA LEU A 85 1.58 3.98 3.80
C LEU A 85 1.29 2.50 4.15
N ILE A 86 1.78 1.98 5.28
CA ILE A 86 1.62 0.55 5.64
C ILE A 86 0.16 0.07 5.57
N PRO A 87 -0.85 0.79 6.10
CA PRO A 87 -2.23 0.34 6.02
C PRO A 87 -2.76 0.27 4.58
N TRP A 88 -2.36 1.20 3.71
CA TRP A 88 -2.76 1.20 2.30
C TRP A 88 -2.12 0.02 1.57
N ALA A 89 -0.81 -0.17 1.68
CA ALA A 89 -0.11 -1.30 1.06
C ALA A 89 -0.68 -2.65 1.54
N ARG A 90 -1.07 -2.77 2.81
CA ARG A 90 -1.75 -3.97 3.33
C ARG A 90 -3.14 -4.17 2.72
N ALA A 91 -3.90 -3.10 2.53
CA ALA A 91 -5.21 -3.17 1.90
C ALA A 91 -5.11 -3.63 0.44
N GLU A 92 -4.13 -3.11 -0.32
CA GLU A 92 -3.88 -3.55 -1.70
C GLU A 92 -3.46 -5.03 -1.76
N PHE A 93 -2.58 -5.46 -0.85
CA PHE A 93 -2.18 -6.86 -0.77
C PHE A 93 -3.35 -7.77 -0.38
N ASP A 94 -4.18 -7.34 0.58
CA ASP A 94 -5.38 -8.08 0.98
C ASP A 94 -6.37 -8.21 -0.19
N GLN A 95 -6.57 -7.15 -0.99
CA GLN A 95 -7.40 -7.20 -2.20
C GLN A 95 -6.83 -8.15 -3.27
N LEU A 96 -5.52 -8.11 -3.50
CA LEU A 96 -4.83 -9.03 -4.42
C LEU A 96 -5.01 -10.49 -3.98
N GLU A 97 -4.79 -10.77 -2.69
CA GLU A 97 -4.99 -12.11 -2.13
C GLU A 97 -6.44 -12.57 -2.30
N ALA A 98 -7.42 -11.69 -2.06
CA ALA A 98 -8.84 -12.01 -2.18
C ALA A 98 -9.21 -12.34 -3.64
N GLY A 99 -8.72 -11.56 -4.59
CA GLY A 99 -8.90 -11.81 -6.02
C GLY A 99 -8.28 -13.14 -6.46
N LEU A 100 -7.06 -13.46 -6.00
CA LEU A 100 -6.41 -14.74 -6.27
C LEU A 100 -7.21 -15.93 -5.71
N LEU A 101 -7.70 -15.82 -4.47
CA LEU A 101 -8.54 -16.85 -3.85
C LEU A 101 -9.86 -17.03 -4.60
N GLN A 102 -10.52 -15.94 -5.00
CA GLN A 102 -11.73 -16.00 -5.80
C GLN A 102 -11.48 -16.70 -7.14
N MET A 103 -10.38 -16.37 -7.83
CA MET A 103 -10.00 -17.01 -9.09
C MET A 103 -9.65 -18.49 -8.93
N ALA A 104 -9.00 -18.87 -7.83
CA ALA A 104 -8.71 -20.27 -7.49
C ALA A 104 -10.01 -21.05 -7.25
N LYS A 105 -10.94 -20.48 -6.48
CA LYS A 105 -12.27 -21.07 -6.24
C LYS A 105 -13.07 -21.19 -7.53
N GLY A 106 -13.06 -20.18 -8.39
CA GLY A 106 -13.73 -20.20 -9.70
C GLY A 106 -13.19 -21.26 -10.66
N ARG A 107 -11.93 -21.68 -10.49
CA ARG A 107 -11.29 -22.80 -11.21
C ARG A 107 -11.52 -24.17 -10.58
N GLY A 108 -12.35 -24.25 -9.54
CA GLY A 108 -12.68 -25.51 -8.88
C GLY A 108 -11.63 -26.00 -7.88
N MET A 109 -10.59 -25.22 -7.56
CA MET A 109 -9.58 -25.63 -6.57
C MET A 109 -10.24 -25.88 -5.21
N THR A 110 -9.92 -26.99 -4.59
CA THR A 110 -10.40 -27.32 -3.25
C THR A 110 -9.68 -26.46 -2.20
N TRP A 111 -10.23 -26.41 -0.99
CA TRP A 111 -9.53 -25.74 0.12
C TRP A 111 -8.22 -26.43 0.49
N GLN A 112 -8.06 -27.72 0.14
CA GLN A 112 -6.82 -28.45 0.35
C GLN A 112 -5.76 -28.04 -0.68
N ASP A 113 -6.12 -27.86 -1.96
CA ASP A 113 -5.21 -27.35 -3.00
C ASP A 113 -4.73 -25.93 -2.67
N ILE A 114 -5.66 -25.09 -2.19
CA ILE A 114 -5.34 -23.73 -1.74
C ILE A 114 -4.43 -23.76 -0.52
N ALA A 115 -4.71 -24.63 0.46
CA ALA A 115 -3.84 -24.78 1.63
C ALA A 115 -2.42 -25.18 1.23
N PHE A 116 -2.29 -26.13 0.31
CA PHE A 116 -0.99 -26.53 -0.25
C PHE A 116 -0.27 -25.34 -0.91
N GLY A 117 -0.95 -24.59 -1.78
CA GLY A 117 -0.35 -23.41 -2.44
C GLY A 117 0.03 -22.28 -1.48
N LEU A 118 -0.68 -22.14 -0.36
CA LEU A 118 -0.39 -21.15 0.69
C LEU A 118 0.61 -21.65 1.75
N GLY A 119 1.08 -22.90 1.66
CA GLY A 119 1.94 -23.51 2.69
C GLY A 119 1.25 -23.71 4.05
N LEU A 120 -0.09 -23.86 4.05
CA LEU A 120 -0.88 -24.08 5.26
C LEU A 120 -1.06 -25.57 5.57
N GLY A 121 -1.03 -25.93 6.85
CA GLY A 121 -1.13 -27.32 7.29
C GLY A 121 -2.52 -27.96 7.15
N SER A 122 -3.56 -27.21 6.77
CA SER A 122 -4.90 -27.76 6.60
C SER A 122 -5.83 -26.90 5.72
N ALA A 123 -6.83 -27.55 5.13
CA ALA A 123 -7.91 -26.89 4.41
C ALA A 123 -8.72 -25.92 5.31
N GLN A 124 -8.86 -26.24 6.60
CA GLN A 124 -9.54 -25.38 7.56
C GLN A 124 -8.77 -24.07 7.77
N ALA A 125 -7.43 -24.12 7.85
CA ALA A 125 -6.59 -22.94 7.96
C ALA A 125 -6.75 -22.00 6.74
N ALA A 126 -6.82 -22.58 5.54
CA ALA A 126 -7.08 -21.82 4.32
C ALA A 126 -8.46 -21.13 4.34
N ARG A 127 -9.52 -21.86 4.73
CA ARG A 127 -10.88 -21.28 4.85
C ARG A 127 -10.94 -20.15 5.87
N GLN A 128 -10.37 -20.34 7.06
CA GLN A 128 -10.36 -19.30 8.10
C GLN A 128 -9.56 -18.06 7.66
N ARG A 129 -8.45 -18.25 6.94
CA ARG A 129 -7.68 -17.15 6.37
C ARG A 129 -8.51 -16.35 5.37
N HIS A 130 -9.20 -17.02 4.45
CA HIS A 130 -10.12 -16.40 3.50
C HIS A 130 -11.25 -15.63 4.22
N GLU A 131 -11.89 -16.21 5.24
CA GLU A 131 -12.93 -15.52 6.02
C GLU A 131 -12.41 -14.27 6.74
N ARG A 132 -11.20 -14.32 7.30
CA ARG A 132 -10.55 -13.13 7.88
C ARG A 132 -10.22 -12.08 6.83
N LEU A 133 -9.88 -12.50 5.61
CA LEU A 133 -9.57 -11.61 4.51
C LEU A 133 -10.82 -10.86 4.04
N LEU A 134 -11.93 -11.57 3.80
CA LEU A 134 -13.21 -10.96 3.42
C LEU A 134 -13.67 -9.89 4.43
N ARG A 135 -13.57 -10.20 5.73
CA ARG A 135 -13.90 -9.22 6.79
C ARG A 135 -13.03 -7.95 6.76
N ARG A 136 -11.80 -8.04 6.25
CA ARG A 136 -10.90 -6.88 6.12
C ARG A 136 -11.16 -6.08 4.85
N THR A 137 -11.51 -6.76 3.75
CA THR A 137 -11.78 -6.12 2.46
C THR A 137 -13.19 -5.54 2.35
N ASP A 138 -14.15 -6.03 3.14
CA ASP A 138 -15.54 -5.51 3.16
C ASP A 138 -15.68 -4.18 3.92
N ARG A 139 -14.65 -3.71 4.62
CA ARG A 139 -14.70 -2.47 5.38
C ARG A 139 -14.42 -1.28 4.44
N PRO A 140 -15.36 -0.33 4.29
CA PRO A 140 -15.19 0.86 3.45
C PRO A 140 -14.12 1.81 3.98
#